data_AF-A0A9P6XNS5-F1
#
_entry.id   AF-A0A9P6XNS5-F1
#
_cell.length_a   1.000
_cell.length_b   1.000
_cell.length_c   1.000
_cell.angle_alpha   90.00
_cell.angle_beta   90.00
_cell.angle_gamma   90.00
#
_symmetry.space_group_name_H-M   'P 1'
#
loop_
_entity.id
_entity.type
_entity.pdbx_description
1 polymer ?
#
loop_
_entity_poly.entity_id
_entity_poly.type
_entity_poly.pdbx_seq_one_letter_code
_entity_poly.pdbx_strand_id
1 'polypeptide(L)'
;MPVVKGGGSGVVEALAKVIEQHGGRLLTGTAVERVLTRGDGRRRRAVGVRAGGREYRAAEAVVCNVTPGQLARPAAAKAAAAGGCR
;
A
#
# COMPACT_ATOMS: atom_id res chain seq x y z
N MET A 1 -2.97 -29.62 12.74
CA MET A 1 -2.29 -28.47 12.12
C MET A 1 -2.05 -27.42 13.21
N PRO A 2 -0.81 -27.01 13.51
CA PRO A 2 -0.56 -26.02 14.56
C PRO A 2 -1.16 -24.68 14.15
N VAL A 3 -2.01 -24.12 15.01
CA VAL A 3 -2.65 -22.81 14.80
C VAL A 3 -1.89 -21.80 15.66
N VAL A 4 -1.42 -20.71 15.07
CA VAL A 4 -0.79 -19.63 15.84
C VAL A 4 -1.80 -19.04 16.83
N LYS A 5 -1.35 -18.58 18.01
CA LYS A 5 -2.21 -17.86 18.94
C LYS A 5 -2.78 -16.62 18.23
N GLY A 6 -4.10 -16.58 18.02
CA GLY A 6 -4.79 -15.53 17.27
C GLY A 6 -5.23 -15.88 15.84
N GLY A 7 -5.05 -17.13 15.39
CA GLY A 7 -5.44 -17.56 14.04
C GLY A 7 -4.62 -16.89 12.93
N GLY A 8 -5.05 -16.96 11.66
CA GLY A 8 -4.28 -16.45 10.52
C GLY A 8 -3.83 -14.98 10.65
N SER A 9 -4.61 -14.15 11.34
CA SER A 9 -4.30 -12.75 11.63
C SER A 9 -3.03 -12.58 12.47
N GLY A 10 -2.69 -13.53 13.34
CA GLY A 10 -1.49 -13.47 14.18
C GLY A 10 -0.19 -13.41 13.36
N VAL A 11 -0.17 -13.98 12.16
CA VAL A 11 0.98 -13.89 11.25
C VAL A 11 1.10 -12.48 10.66
N VAL A 12 -0.03 -11.88 10.28
CA VAL A 12 -0.07 -10.51 9.72
C VAL A 12 0.42 -9.50 10.78
N GLU A 13 -0.06 -9.63 12.01
CA GLU A 13 0.36 -8.80 13.14
C GLU A 13 1.86 -8.93 13.43
N ALA A 14 2.42 -10.14 13.35
CA ALA A 14 3.85 -10.35 13.54
C ALA A 14 4.68 -9.66 12.44
N LEU A 15 4.26 -9.76 11.18
CA LEU A 15 4.93 -9.09 10.06
C LEU A 15 4.84 -7.55 10.16
N ALA A 16 3.67 -7.02 10.53
CA ALA A 16 3.49 -5.58 10.77
C ALA A 16 4.50 -5.06 11.81
N LYS A 17 4.63 -5.76 12.93
CA LYS A 17 5.60 -5.42 13.98
C LYS A 17 7.05 -5.44 13.49
N VAL A 18 7.43 -6.44 12.69
CA VAL A 18 8.79 -6.52 12.13
C VAL A 18 9.08 -5.31 11.24
N ILE A 19 8.12 -4.89 10.41
CA ILE A 19 8.28 -3.71 9.54
C ILE A 19 8.51 -2.46 10.39
N GLU A 20 7.70 -2.25 11.42
CA GLU A 20 7.80 -1.07 12.29
C GLU A 20 9.10 -1.06 13.12
N GLN A 21 9.54 -2.22 13.61
CA GLN A 21 10.80 -2.37 14.35
C GLN A 21 12.04 -1.98 13.53
N HIS A 22 11.97 -2.13 12.20
CA HIS A 22 13.05 -1.76 11.28
C HIS A 22 12.85 -0.36 10.67
N GLY A 23 12.02 0.49 11.29
CA GLY A 23 11.80 1.88 10.86
C GLY A 23 10.81 2.05 9.71
N GLY A 24 10.15 0.97 9.30
CA GLY A 24 9.03 1.02 8.37
C GLY A 24 7.79 1.65 8.99
N ARG A 25 6.85 2.09 8.16
CA ARG A 25 5.58 2.69 8.59
C ARG A 25 4.42 2.05 7.86
N LEU A 26 3.38 1.67 8.59
CA LEU A 26 2.11 1.21 8.02
C LEU A 26 1.07 2.32 8.13
N LEU A 27 0.53 2.75 6.99
CA LEU A 27 -0.55 3.73 6.93
C LEU A 27 -1.83 3.01 6.50
N THR A 28 -2.71 2.75 7.45
CA THR A 28 -4.04 2.20 7.19
C THR A 28 -5.04 3.34 6.93
N GLY A 29 -6.21 3.01 6.36
CA GLY A 29 -7.22 4.01 5.99
C GLY A 29 -6.79 5.03 4.94
N THR A 30 -5.60 4.86 4.35
CA THR A 30 -4.99 5.81 3.42
C THR A 30 -4.96 5.20 2.02
N ALA A 31 -5.96 5.50 1.20
CA ALA A 31 -6.01 5.03 -0.18
C ALA A 31 -4.98 5.76 -1.05
N VAL A 32 -4.25 5.00 -1.87
CA VAL A 32 -3.33 5.55 -2.88
C VAL A 32 -4.13 6.02 -4.08
N GLU A 33 -4.05 7.30 -4.41
CA GLU A 33 -4.78 7.91 -5.53
C GLU A 33 -4.09 7.64 -6.87
N ARG A 34 -2.77 7.81 -6.91
CA ARG A 34 -1.94 7.59 -8.11
C ARG A 34 -0.45 7.45 -7.78
N VAL A 35 0.27 6.78 -8.69
CA VAL A 35 1.74 6.79 -8.72
C VAL A 35 2.24 8.07 -9.40
N LEU A 36 3.22 8.71 -8.77
CA LEU A 36 3.93 9.86 -9.33
C LEU A 36 5.08 9.36 -10.19
N THR A 37 5.17 9.86 -11.42
CA THR A 37 6.24 9.50 -12.36
C THR A 37 6.95 10.74 -12.87
N ARG A 38 8.22 10.58 -13.27
CA ARG A 38 9.05 11.62 -13.89
C ARG A 38 9.65 11.09 -15.18
N GLY A 39 9.78 11.95 -16.18
CA GLY A 39 10.27 11.61 -17.52
C GLY A 39 9.17 11.11 -18.45
N ASP A 40 9.56 10.82 -19.68
CA ASP A 40 8.68 10.44 -20.79
C ASP A 40 9.14 9.15 -21.48
N GLY A 41 8.25 8.60 -22.32
CA GLY A 41 8.49 7.39 -23.09
C GLY A 41 9.09 6.25 -22.27
N ARG A 42 10.20 5.69 -22.76
CA ARG A 42 10.94 4.60 -22.11
C ARG A 42 11.75 5.03 -20.88
N ARG A 43 11.93 6.33 -20.64
CA ARG A 43 12.68 6.87 -19.50
C ARG A 43 11.78 7.23 -18.31
N ARG A 44 10.47 7.00 -18.42
CA ARG A 44 9.52 7.27 -17.34
C ARG A 44 9.80 6.37 -16.13
N ARG A 45 10.03 6.99 -14.98
CA ARG A 45 10.31 6.28 -13.71
C ARG A 45 9.34 6.70 -12.61
N ALA A 46 8.95 5.76 -11.76
CA ALA A 46 8.21 6.07 -10.53
C ALA A 46 9.10 6.82 -9.53
N VAL A 47 8.54 7.87 -8.92
CA VAL A 47 9.23 8.75 -7.96
C VAL A 47 8.47 8.91 -6.65
N GLY A 48 7.33 8.24 -6.51
CA GLY A 48 6.49 8.33 -5.33
C GLY A 48 5.04 8.01 -5.61
N VAL A 49 4.18 8.32 -4.65
CA VAL A 49 2.72 8.16 -4.72
C VAL A 49 2.02 9.36 -4.12
N ARG A 50 0.80 9.64 -4.57
CA ARG A 50 -0.13 10.53 -3.86
C ARG A 50 -1.17 9.68 -3.16
N ALA A 51 -1.35 9.88 -1.87
CA ALA A 51 -2.26 9.12 -1.03
C ALA A 51 -2.81 9.99 0.10
N GLY A 52 -4.12 9.91 0.36
CA GLY A 52 -4.79 10.70 1.40
C GLY A 52 -4.53 12.21 1.27
N GLY A 53 -4.50 12.75 0.04
CA GLY A 53 -4.24 14.16 -0.22
C GLY A 53 -2.79 14.61 -0.04
N ARG A 54 -1.84 13.70 0.23
CA ARG A 54 -0.40 14.02 0.43
C ARG A 54 0.48 13.27 -0.56
N GLU A 55 1.63 13.85 -0.90
CA GLU A 55 2.65 13.17 -1.69
C GLU A 55 3.68 12.46 -0.81
N TYR A 56 4.01 11.23 -1.17
CA TYR A 56 5.07 10.43 -0.57
C TYR A 56 6.12 10.14 -1.64
N ARG A 57 7.33 10.67 -1.47
CA ARG A 57 8.43 10.47 -2.42
C ARG A 57 9.13 9.16 -2.14
N ALA A 58 9.40 8.41 -3.20
CA ALA A 58 10.19 7.18 -3.15
C ALA A 58 11.64 7.48 -3.56
N ALA A 59 12.60 7.09 -2.73
CA ALA A 59 14.02 7.25 -3.05
C ALA A 59 14.43 6.33 -4.21
N GLU A 60 13.99 5.06 -4.15
CA GLU A 60 14.42 4.04 -5.08
C GLU A 60 13.28 3.53 -5.96
N ALA A 61 12.24 2.94 -5.38
CA ALA A 61 11.17 2.31 -6.14
C ALA A 61 9.81 2.44 -5.48
N VAL A 62 8.76 2.22 -6.26
CA VAL A 62 7.39 2.06 -5.79
C VAL A 62 6.97 0.63 -6.10
N VAL A 63 6.73 -0.17 -5.06
CA VAL A 63 6.26 -1.56 -5.18
C VAL A 63 4.75 -1.58 -4.96
N CYS A 64 4.00 -2.20 -5.88
CA CYS A 64 2.54 -2.22 -5.85
C CYS A 64 2.03 -3.63 -5.60
N ASN A 65 1.33 -3.85 -4.48
CA ASN A 65 0.66 -5.11 -4.15
C ASN A 65 -0.85 -5.10 -4.47
N VAL A 66 -1.28 -4.21 -5.36
CA VAL A 66 -2.68 -4.12 -5.80
C VAL A 66 -2.91 -4.94 -7.06
N THR A 67 -4.16 -5.31 -7.33
CA THR A 67 -4.49 -5.98 -8.59
C THR A 67 -4.12 -5.10 -9.79
N PRO A 68 -3.60 -5.64 -10.91
CA PRO A 68 -3.09 -4.82 -12.02
C PRO A 68 -4.10 -3.80 -12.57
N GLY A 69 -5.40 -4.14 -12.58
CA GLY A 69 -6.46 -3.23 -12.99
C GLY A 69 -6.59 -1.99 -12.09
N GLN A 70 -6.29 -2.10 -10.80
CA GLN A 70 -6.26 -0.99 -9.85
C GLN A 70 -4.96 -0.17 -9.93
N LEU A 71 -3.90 -0.72 -10.51
CA LEU A 71 -2.66 0.02 -10.75
C LEU A 71 -2.77 0.94 -11.97
N ALA A 72 -3.40 0.44 -13.05
CA ALA A 72 -3.56 1.18 -14.30
C ALA A 72 -4.73 2.18 -14.26
N ARG A 73 -5.73 1.93 -13.43
CA ARG A 73 -6.87 2.84 -13.22
C ARG A 73 -6.64 3.60 -11.90
N PRO A 74 -6.56 4.95 -11.91
CA PRO A 74 -6.47 5.73 -10.69
C PRO A 74 -7.56 5.28 -9.71
N ALA A 75 -7.21 5.13 -8.42
CA ALA A 75 -8.03 4.43 -7.42
C ALA A 75 -9.33 5.13 -7.01
N ALA A 76 -9.86 6.04 -7.84
CA ALA A 76 -11.13 6.72 -7.63
C ALA A 76 -12.36 5.78 -7.70
N ALA A 77 -12.21 4.48 -7.96
CA ALA A 77 -13.34 3.60 -8.26
C ALA A 77 -13.62 2.47 -7.25
N LYS A 78 -12.93 2.35 -6.11
CA LYS A 78 -13.37 1.37 -5.09
C LYS A 78 -12.90 1.68 -3.67
N ALA A 79 -13.45 2.74 -3.10
CA ALA A 79 -13.55 2.91 -1.64
C ALA A 79 -14.99 2.62 -1.23
N ALA A 80 -15.36 1.34 -1.13
CA ALA A 80 -16.56 0.89 -0.42
C ALA A 80 -16.54 -0.64 -0.30
N ALA A 81 -16.08 -1.14 0.86
CA ALA A 81 -16.62 -2.29 1.58
C ALA A 81 -15.64 -2.73 2.67
N ALA A 82 -15.57 -1.95 3.74
CA ALA A 82 -15.22 -2.47 5.06
C ALA A 82 -16.15 -1.80 6.06
N GLY A 83 -17.44 -2.09 5.89
CA GLY A 83 -18.46 -1.80 6.89
C GLY A 83 -18.44 -2.90 7.94
N GLY A 84 -18.21 -2.49 9.19
CA GLY A 84 -18.79 -3.10 10.39
C GLY A 84 -18.29 -4.48 10.80
N CYS A 85 -17.53 -4.52 11.90
CA CYS A 85 -17.79 -5.51 12.93
C CYS A 85 -17.67 -4.80 14.28
N ARG A 86 -18.79 -4.76 15.01
CA ARG A 86 -18.83 -4.45 16.43
C ARG A 86 -18.34 -5.67 17.21
#